data_AF-A0A4U6U9T7-F1
#
_entry.id   AF-A0A4U6U9T7-F1
#
_cell.length_a   1.000
_cell.length_b   1.000
_cell.length_c   1.000
_cell.angle_alpha   90.00
_cell.angle_beta   90.00
_cell.angle_gamma   90.00
#
_symmetry.space_group_name_H-M   'P 1'
#
loop_
_entity.id
_entity.type
_entity.pdbx_description
1 polymer ?
#
loop_
_entity_poly.entity_id
_entity_poly.type
_entity_poly.pdbx_seq_one_letter_code
_entity_poly.pdbx_strand_id
1 'polypeptide(L)'
;MAMVACRDHGRTIMKLRGELQELTDAAQDVVNAIAPLEDNAEPRSLVERLKTAPGKVVGLCKVVCKQVLTVVKSYYPRADLTAAGDGVARNCTEDAYAQYLEEVEPIASKMSEFVSLEEP
;
A
#
# COMPACT_ATOMS: atom_id res chain seq x y z
N MET A 1 26.39 -35.19 -26.97
CA MET A 1 26.02 -33.75 -26.93
C MET A 1 24.54 -33.55 -26.54
N ALA A 2 23.57 -34.25 -27.16
CA ALA A 2 22.13 -34.11 -26.82
C ALA A 2 21.78 -34.38 -25.33
N MET A 3 22.42 -35.36 -24.70
CA MET A 3 22.16 -35.74 -23.29
C MET A 3 22.62 -34.67 -22.27
N VAL A 4 23.63 -33.87 -22.63
CA VAL A 4 24.13 -32.75 -21.79
C VAL A 4 23.15 -31.57 -21.88
N ALA A 5 22.66 -31.26 -23.09
CA ALA A 5 21.65 -30.24 -23.28
C ALA A 5 20.34 -30.55 -22.52
N CYS A 6 19.84 -31.80 -22.52
CA CYS A 6 18.66 -32.16 -21.72
C CYS A 6 18.88 -32.01 -20.21
N ARG A 7 20.09 -32.30 -19.71
CA ARG A 7 20.44 -32.15 -18.29
C ARG A 7 20.47 -30.68 -17.88
N ASP A 8 21.02 -29.82 -18.73
CA ASP A 8 21.08 -28.37 -18.50
C ASP A 8 19.68 -27.74 -18.53
N HIS A 9 18.81 -28.18 -19.45
CA HIS A 9 17.41 -27.76 -19.48
C HIS A 9 16.64 -28.19 -18.22
N GLY A 10 16.82 -29.43 -17.76
CA GLY A 10 16.17 -29.92 -16.54
C GLY A 10 16.55 -29.09 -15.29
N ARG A 11 17.83 -28.72 -15.17
CA ARG A 11 18.32 -27.86 -14.10
C ARG A 11 17.70 -26.47 -14.15
N THR A 12 17.65 -25.85 -15.34
CA THR A 12 17.05 -24.53 -15.53
C THR A 12 15.56 -24.53 -15.19
N ILE A 13 14.82 -25.56 -15.62
CA ILE A 13 13.38 -25.68 -15.31
C ILE A 13 13.14 -25.80 -13.80
N MET A 14 13.94 -26.61 -13.09
CA MET A 14 13.82 -26.74 -11.63
C MET A 14 14.10 -25.42 -10.92
N LYS A 15 15.14 -24.69 -11.34
CA LYS A 15 15.49 -23.39 -10.79
C LYS A 15 14.35 -22.39 -11.00
N LEU A 16 13.85 -22.25 -12.23
CA LEU A 16 12.76 -21.32 -12.56
C LEU A 16 11.46 -21.66 -11.80
N ARG A 17 11.16 -22.94 -11.56
CA ARG A 17 10.01 -23.33 -10.74
C ARG A 17 10.17 -22.90 -9.28
N GLY A 18 11.37 -23.03 -8.72
CA GLY A 18 11.67 -22.54 -7.37
C GLY A 18 11.47 -21.04 -7.26
N GLU A 19 12.08 -20.27 -8.17
CA GLU A 19 11.95 -18.80 -8.21
C GLU A 19 10.48 -18.36 -8.41
N LEU A 20 9.73 -19.06 -9.27
CA LEU A 20 8.31 -18.77 -9.47
C LEU A 20 7.47 -19.04 -8.22
N GLN A 21 7.78 -20.10 -7.46
CA GLN A 21 7.08 -20.41 -6.22
C GLN A 21 7.35 -19.34 -5.17
N GLU A 22 8.61 -18.97 -4.96
CA GLU A 22 9.00 -17.91 -4.03
C GLU A 22 8.32 -16.57 -4.37
N LEU A 23 8.28 -16.21 -5.67
CA LEU A 23 7.56 -15.03 -6.13
C LEU A 23 6.04 -15.13 -5.89
N THR A 24 5.47 -16.33 -6.08
CA THR A 24 4.04 -16.58 -5.85
C THR A 24 3.67 -16.38 -4.38
N ASP A 25 4.49 -16.90 -3.47
CA ASP A 25 4.29 -16.78 -2.03
C ASP A 25 4.41 -15.32 -1.58
N ALA A 26 5.47 -14.62 -2.01
CA ALA A 26 5.66 -13.19 -1.70
C ALA A 26 4.52 -12.32 -2.26
N ALA A 27 4.06 -12.60 -3.48
CA ALA A 27 2.95 -11.87 -4.08
C ALA A 27 1.63 -12.14 -3.35
N GLN A 28 1.42 -13.35 -2.86
CA GLN A 28 0.24 -13.71 -2.07
C GLN A 28 0.19 -12.93 -0.75
N ASP A 29 1.32 -12.77 -0.06
CA ASP A 29 1.41 -11.98 1.18
C ASP A 29 1.06 -10.52 0.95
N VAL A 30 1.63 -9.90 -0.09
CA VAL A 30 1.35 -8.50 -0.46
C VAL A 30 -0.12 -8.28 -0.76
N VAL A 31 -0.71 -9.18 -1.55
CA VAL A 31 -2.13 -9.06 -1.91
C VAL A 31 -3.02 -9.25 -0.68
N ASN A 32 -2.70 -10.18 0.22
CA ASN A 32 -3.46 -10.36 1.45
C ASN A 32 -3.41 -9.14 2.37
N ALA A 33 -2.29 -8.41 2.39
CA ALA A 33 -2.16 -7.17 3.17
C ALA A 33 -2.96 -5.99 2.57
N ILE A 34 -3.00 -5.87 1.24
CA ILE A 34 -3.60 -4.70 0.56
C ILE A 34 -5.07 -4.93 0.19
N ALA A 35 -5.41 -6.17 -0.15
CA ALA A 35 -6.72 -6.59 -0.64
C ALA A 35 -7.05 -7.96 -0.03
N PRO A 36 -7.31 -8.00 1.29
CA PRO A 36 -7.76 -9.21 1.96
C PRO A 36 -9.02 -9.74 1.28
N LEU A 37 -9.19 -11.06 1.29
CA LEU A 37 -10.41 -11.67 0.77
C LEU A 37 -11.56 -11.22 1.67
N GLU A 38 -12.56 -10.58 1.10
CA GLU A 38 -13.82 -10.32 1.79
C GLU A 38 -14.52 -11.67 2.00
N ASP A 39 -15.13 -11.90 3.16
CA ASP A 39 -15.71 -13.20 3.57
C ASP A 39 -16.75 -13.77 2.59
N ASN A 40 -17.25 -12.96 1.65
CA ASN A 40 -18.27 -13.32 0.66
C ASN A 40 -17.81 -13.11 -0.80
N ALA A 41 -16.51 -12.87 -1.05
CA ALA A 41 -16.00 -12.67 -2.40
C ALA A 41 -15.84 -14.00 -3.15
N GLU A 42 -16.17 -14.00 -4.45
CA GLU A 42 -15.89 -15.14 -5.33
C GLU A 42 -14.37 -15.45 -5.35
N PRO A 43 -13.98 -16.73 -5.40
CA PRO A 43 -12.57 -17.11 -5.48
C PRO A 43 -11.91 -16.51 -6.72
N ARG A 44 -10.97 -15.59 -6.53
CA ARG A 44 -10.16 -15.00 -7.61
C ARG A 44 -8.75 -15.56 -7.60
N SER A 45 -8.17 -15.71 -8.78
CA SER A 45 -6.76 -16.08 -8.90
C SER A 45 -5.84 -14.99 -8.32
N LEU A 46 -4.64 -15.37 -7.89
CA LEU A 46 -3.64 -14.42 -7.41
C LEU A 46 -3.34 -13.32 -8.43
N VAL A 47 -3.28 -13.69 -9.72
CA VAL A 47 -3.02 -12.75 -10.83
C VAL A 47 -4.11 -11.69 -10.94
N GLU A 48 -5.38 -12.09 -10.83
CA GLU A 48 -6.50 -11.14 -10.88
C GLU A 48 -6.48 -10.18 -9.69
N ARG A 49 -6.21 -10.71 -8.49
CA ARG A 49 -6.11 -9.89 -7.28
C ARG A 49 -4.93 -8.90 -7.38
N LEU A 50 -3.77 -9.34 -7.87
CA LEU A 50 -2.61 -8.48 -8.12
C LEU A 50 -2.93 -7.34 -9.09
N LYS A 51 -3.68 -7.60 -10.17
CA LYS A 51 -4.09 -6.55 -11.11
C LYS A 51 -4.98 -5.49 -10.46
N THR A 52 -5.77 -5.88 -9.46
CA THR A 52 -6.67 -4.97 -8.73
C THR A 52 -6.05 -4.30 -7.51
N ALA A 53 -4.99 -4.89 -6.94
CA ALA A 53 -4.36 -4.42 -5.70
C ALA A 53 -3.89 -2.95 -5.76
N PRO A 54 -3.26 -2.44 -6.84
CA PRO A 54 -2.90 -1.03 -6.93
C PRO A 54 -4.09 -0.07 -6.76
N GLY A 55 -5.27 -0.43 -7.26
CA GLY A 55 -6.49 0.36 -7.09
C GLY A 55 -6.97 0.38 -5.64
N LYS A 56 -6.80 -0.73 -4.90
CA LYS A 56 -7.09 -0.80 -3.47
C LYS A 56 -6.14 0.07 -2.65
N VAL A 57 -4.86 0.19 -3.02
CA VAL A 57 -3.90 1.12 -2.37
C VAL A 57 -4.43 2.57 -2.42
N VAL A 58 -4.92 3.02 -3.58
CA VAL A 58 -5.49 4.38 -3.70
C VAL A 58 -6.71 4.56 -2.78
N GLY A 59 -7.55 3.52 -2.66
CA GLY A 59 -8.66 3.48 -1.71
C GLY A 59 -8.18 3.61 -0.26
N LEU A 60 -7.18 2.83 0.14
CA LEU A 60 -6.57 2.89 1.47
C LEU A 60 -6.00 4.28 1.78
N CYS A 61 -5.27 4.89 0.85
CA CYS A 61 -4.79 6.27 1.00
C CYS A 61 -5.93 7.25 1.27
N LYS A 62 -7.04 7.12 0.53
CA LYS A 62 -8.24 7.95 0.74
C LYS A 62 -8.84 7.74 2.14
N VAL A 63 -8.90 6.50 2.63
CA VAL A 63 -9.38 6.18 3.99
C VAL A 63 -8.50 6.85 5.04
N VAL A 64 -7.17 6.70 4.93
CA VAL A 64 -6.20 7.32 5.84
C VAL A 64 -6.32 8.84 5.83
N CYS A 65 -6.32 9.48 4.65
CA CYS A 65 -6.48 10.93 4.54
C CYS A 65 -7.81 11.39 5.17
N LYS A 66 -8.91 10.67 4.95
CA LYS A 66 -10.21 10.97 5.56
C LYS A 66 -10.15 10.91 7.09
N GLN A 67 -9.57 9.86 7.65
CA GLN A 67 -9.44 9.71 9.11
C GLN A 67 -8.56 10.82 9.70
N VAL A 68 -7.39 11.09 9.11
CA VAL A 68 -6.48 12.17 9.56
C VAL A 68 -7.17 13.54 9.51
N LEU A 69 -7.83 13.87 8.41
CA LEU A 69 -8.56 15.15 8.29
C LEU A 69 -9.73 15.23 9.28
N THR A 70 -10.38 14.11 9.59
CA THR A 70 -11.44 14.05 10.63
C THR A 70 -10.87 14.36 12.01
N VAL A 71 -9.69 13.84 12.34
CA VAL A 71 -8.98 14.17 13.58
C VAL A 71 -8.67 15.67 13.62
N VAL A 72 -8.10 16.25 12.55
CA VAL A 72 -7.83 17.70 12.51
C VAL A 72 -9.11 18.51 12.69
N LYS A 73 -10.20 18.10 12.03
CA LYS A 73 -11.51 18.77 12.12
C LYS A 73 -12.14 18.69 13.51
N SER A 74 -11.87 17.63 14.28
CA SER A 74 -12.38 17.49 15.66
C SER A 74 -11.74 18.49 16.62
N TYR A 75 -10.43 18.76 16.45
CA TYR A 75 -9.72 19.80 17.21
C TYR A 75 -10.06 21.22 16.72
N TYR A 76 -10.26 21.40 15.41
CA TYR A 76 -10.55 22.69 14.80
C TYR A 76 -11.86 22.67 13.98
N PRO A 77 -13.04 22.66 14.63
CA PRO A 77 -14.32 22.49 13.92
C PRO A 77 -14.60 23.54 12.85
N ARG A 78 -14.07 24.76 13.04
CA ARG A 78 -14.24 25.90 12.13
C ARG A 78 -13.17 25.99 11.04
N ALA A 79 -12.13 25.15 11.07
CA ALA A 79 -11.09 25.18 10.04
C ALA A 79 -11.67 24.78 8.67
N ASP A 80 -11.38 25.57 7.65
CA ASP A 80 -11.62 25.18 6.26
C ASP A 80 -10.46 24.31 5.77
N LEU A 81 -10.72 23.04 5.53
CA LEU A 81 -9.72 22.07 5.08
C LEU A 81 -9.68 21.93 3.56
N THR A 82 -10.46 22.74 2.82
CA THR A 82 -10.51 22.68 1.35
C THR A 82 -9.13 22.89 0.73
N ALA A 83 -8.33 23.80 1.28
CA ALA A 83 -6.97 24.06 0.82
C ALA A 83 -6.03 22.85 0.93
N ALA A 84 -6.30 21.89 1.82
CA ALA A 84 -5.50 20.67 1.92
C ALA A 84 -5.67 19.75 0.69
N GLY A 85 -6.79 19.88 -0.04
CA GLY A 85 -7.01 19.15 -1.29
C GLY A 85 -6.11 19.62 -2.44
N ASP A 86 -5.58 20.85 -2.36
CA ASP A 86 -4.64 21.40 -3.33
C ASP A 86 -3.18 20.95 -3.06
N GLY A 87 -2.96 20.20 -1.98
CA GLY A 87 -1.66 19.68 -1.57
C GLY A 87 -0.91 20.63 -0.62
N VAL A 88 0.37 20.87 -0.91
CA VAL A 88 1.24 21.71 -0.07
C VAL A 88 0.80 23.17 -0.17
N ALA A 89 0.76 23.87 0.96
CA ALA A 89 0.40 25.28 1.00
C ALA A 89 1.31 26.12 0.07
N ARG A 90 0.72 27.02 -0.72
CA ARG A 90 1.43 27.82 -1.75
C ARG A 90 2.62 28.63 -1.25
N ASN A 91 2.62 28.99 0.03
CA ASN A 91 3.66 29.77 0.70
C ASN A 91 4.64 28.88 1.49
N CYS A 92 4.50 27.56 1.46
CA CYS A 92 5.43 26.64 2.09
C CYS A 92 6.63 26.44 1.16
N THR A 93 7.83 26.74 1.66
CA THR A 93 9.07 26.41 0.97
C THR A 93 9.40 24.93 1.14
N GLU A 94 10.26 24.39 0.27
CA GLU A 94 10.71 22.99 0.41
C GLU A 94 11.41 22.75 1.76
N ASP A 95 12.25 23.68 2.21
CA ASP A 95 12.91 23.61 3.53
C ASP A 95 11.91 23.60 4.68
N ALA A 96 10.89 24.46 4.62
CA ALA A 96 9.84 24.49 5.65
C ALA A 96 9.03 23.19 5.62
N TYR A 97 8.72 22.66 4.44
CA TYR A 97 8.02 21.38 4.30
C TYR A 97 8.83 20.22 4.89
N ALA A 98 10.13 20.15 4.61
CA ALA A 98 11.03 19.15 5.18
C ALA A 98 11.08 19.25 6.71
N GLN A 99 11.23 20.46 7.25
CA GLN A 99 11.17 20.70 8.69
C GLN A 99 9.83 20.24 9.29
N TYR A 100 8.71 20.56 8.65
CA TYR A 100 7.39 20.14 9.12
C TYR A 100 7.23 18.61 9.11
N LEU A 101 7.78 17.91 8.11
CA LEU A 101 7.80 16.45 8.10
C LEU A 101 8.50 15.87 9.33
N GLU A 102 9.68 16.42 9.68
CA GLU A 102 10.41 15.99 10.88
C GLU A 102 9.61 16.28 12.17
N GLU A 103 8.96 17.44 12.25
CA GLU A 103 8.12 17.81 13.40
C GLU A 103 6.90 16.89 13.56
N VAL A 104 6.27 16.47 12.44
CA VAL A 104 5.06 15.63 12.50
C VAL A 104 5.36 14.13 12.59
N GLU A 105 6.55 13.66 12.27
CA GLU A 105 6.92 12.24 12.31
C GLU A 105 6.57 11.51 13.64
N PRO A 106 6.93 12.03 14.84
CA PRO A 106 6.55 11.37 16.09
C PRO A 106 5.04 11.44 16.36
N ILE A 107 4.33 12.43 15.80
CA ILE A 107 2.87 12.54 15.89
C ILE A 107 2.23 11.50 14.96
N ALA A 108 2.71 11.37 13.72
CA ALA A 108 2.26 10.38 12.75
C ALA A 108 2.42 8.95 13.29
N SER A 109 3.55 8.67 13.94
CA SER A 109 3.80 7.39 14.62
C SER A 109 2.69 7.06 15.64
N LYS A 110 2.35 8.00 16.53
CA LYS A 110 1.24 7.81 17.48
C LYS A 110 -0.11 7.71 16.80
N MET A 111 -0.36 8.53 15.78
CA MET A 111 -1.64 8.51 15.05
C MET A 111 -1.93 7.17 14.40
N SER A 112 -0.90 6.44 13.99
CA SER A 112 -1.03 5.09 13.41
C SER A 112 -1.69 4.08 14.37
N GLU A 113 -1.72 4.34 15.68
CA GLU A 113 -2.42 3.51 16.67
C GLU A 113 -3.95 3.65 16.60
N PHE A 114 -4.46 4.73 16.00
CA PHE A 114 -5.90 5.03 15.93
C PHE A 114 -6.46 5.11 14.50
N VAL A 115 -5.56 5.16 13.50
CA VAL A 115 -5.90 5.18 12.07
C VAL A 115 -5.90 3.75 11.55
N SER A 116 -7.06 3.24 11.15
CA SER A 116 -7.21 1.88 10.62
C SER A 116 -7.33 1.91 9.09
N LEU A 117 -6.72 0.92 8.45
CA LEU A 117 -6.86 0.67 7.01
C LEU A 117 -8.23 0.05 6.65
N GLU A 118 -9.06 -0.26 7.63
CA GLU A 118 -10.42 -0.77 7.43
C GLU A 118 -11.35 0.35 6.94
N GLU A 119 -12.13 0.06 5.90
CA GLU A 119 -13.21 0.94 5.47
C GLU A 119 -14.33 0.90 6.53
N PRO A 120 -14.83 2.06 7.02
CA PRO A 120 -15.94 2.12 7.97
C PRO A 120 -17.29 1.79 7.34
#